data_AF-A0A3R7B2A8-F1
#
_entry.id   AF-A0A3R7B2A8-F1
#
_cell.length_a   1.000
_cell.length_b   1.000
_cell.length_c   1.000
_cell.angle_alpha   90.00
_cell.angle_beta   90.00
_cell.angle_gamma   90.00
#
_symmetry.space_group_name_H-M   'P 1'
#
loop_
_entity.id
_entity.type
_entity.pdbx_description
1 polymer ?
#
loop_
_entity_poly.entity_id
_entity_poly.type
_entity_poly.pdbx_seq_one_letter_code
_entity_poly.pdbx_strand_id
1 'polypeptide(L)'
;MSDMAGRRANIMALLSQFKSIYRSVNELLRQEIRVVIGPFILQRIKGVIRSYEEARARFARLAVPEAPTLAYIEEAEAGKFPIRLLERMKHECEMAITFLESLLYELTPDEVDKLNSLRNELNSIKALDPGIHLHLENALMEYENRHYLSVTILSGKVIVYVLEQIRGKSYEEKLKELKSRNILPEYLEVDFLNAAKRARNYYTHNIDTSPAASDALDMLARSFQFANMLKKYRESIEFSQKDENRGNHREN
;
A
#
# COMPACT_ATOMS: atom_id res chain seq x y z
N MET A 1 19.93 -20.73 9.04
CA MET A 1 19.79 -19.31 9.45
C MET A 1 20.84 -18.40 8.82
N SER A 2 22.12 -18.77 8.72
CA SER A 2 23.16 -17.91 8.11
C SER A 2 22.99 -17.68 6.60
N ASP A 3 22.44 -18.65 5.87
CA ASP A 3 22.24 -18.58 4.42
C ASP A 3 21.15 -17.57 3.99
N MET A 4 20.02 -17.51 4.73
CA MET A 4 18.97 -16.51 4.48
C MET A 4 19.42 -15.08 4.79
N ALA A 5 20.20 -14.89 5.85
CA ALA A 5 20.75 -13.58 6.20
C ALA A 5 21.75 -13.08 5.12
N GLY A 6 22.61 -13.98 4.61
CA GLY A 6 23.53 -13.68 3.52
C GLY A 6 22.81 -13.36 2.21
N ARG A 7 21.79 -14.13 1.85
CA ARG A 7 20.97 -13.88 0.66
C ARG A 7 20.24 -12.54 0.74
N ARG A 8 19.62 -12.23 1.88
CA ARG A 8 18.93 -10.94 2.10
C ARG A 8 19.89 -9.76 1.99
N ALA A 9 21.07 -9.84 2.62
CA ALA A 9 22.09 -8.80 2.52
C ALA A 9 22.56 -8.59 1.07
N ASN A 10 22.72 -9.67 0.30
CA ASN A 10 23.08 -9.60 -1.12
C ASN A 10 22.00 -8.91 -1.97
N ILE A 11 20.72 -9.23 -1.73
CA ILE A 11 19.60 -8.58 -2.45
C ILE A 11 19.51 -7.09 -2.06
N MET A 12 19.66 -6.73 -0.78
CA MET A 12 19.68 -5.34 -0.32
C MET A 12 20.83 -4.53 -0.94
N ALA A 13 22.03 -5.11 -0.98
CA ALA A 13 23.19 -4.46 -1.60
C ALA A 13 22.97 -4.23 -3.10
N LEU A 14 22.40 -5.21 -3.80
CA LEU A 14 22.12 -5.09 -5.23
C LEU A 14 20.98 -4.08 -5.51
N LEU A 15 19.93 -4.08 -4.70
CA LEU A 15 18.84 -3.10 -4.78
C LEU A 15 19.38 -1.67 -4.60
N SER A 16 20.25 -1.45 -3.61
CA SER A 16 20.91 -0.16 -3.38
C SER A 16 21.74 0.27 -4.60
N GLN A 17 22.46 -0.66 -5.22
CA GLN A 17 23.24 -0.39 -6.43
C GLN A 17 22.34 0.06 -7.60
N PHE A 18 21.26 -0.67 -7.89
CA PHE A 18 20.32 -0.26 -8.95
C PHE A 18 19.64 1.07 -8.67
N LYS A 19 19.25 1.37 -7.41
CA LYS A 19 18.71 2.68 -7.02
C LYS A 19 19.71 3.81 -7.25
N SER A 20 20.99 3.58 -6.96
CA SER A 20 22.07 4.55 -7.20
C SER A 20 22.28 4.82 -8.70
N ILE A 21 22.32 3.76 -9.51
CA ILE A 21 22.41 3.85 -10.97
C ILE A 21 21.21 4.62 -11.53
N TYR A 22 20.00 4.27 -11.12
CA TYR A 22 18.76 4.93 -11.54
C TYR A 22 18.77 6.44 -11.28
N ARG A 23 19.23 6.86 -10.08
CA ARG A 23 19.39 8.29 -9.76
C ARG A 23 20.41 8.96 -10.68
N SER A 24 21.56 8.33 -10.89
CA SER A 24 22.61 8.84 -11.78
C SER A 24 22.14 9.00 -13.22
N VAL A 25 21.37 8.01 -13.72
CA VAL A 25 20.75 8.05 -15.05
C VAL A 25 19.73 9.19 -15.14
N ASN A 26 18.84 9.34 -14.16
CA ASN A 26 17.86 10.43 -14.14
C ASN A 26 18.52 11.81 -14.05
N GLU A 27 19.62 11.96 -13.31
CA GLU A 27 20.39 13.20 -13.29
C GLU A 27 20.97 13.52 -14.67
N LEU A 28 21.55 12.54 -15.36
CA LEU A 28 22.08 12.70 -16.71
C LEU A 28 20.99 13.03 -17.74
N LEU A 29 19.80 12.44 -17.63
CA LEU A 29 18.65 12.75 -18.47
C LEU A 29 18.08 14.15 -18.19
N ARG A 30 18.02 14.56 -16.92
CA ARG A 30 17.52 15.89 -16.51
C ARG A 30 18.46 17.03 -16.87
N GLN A 31 19.76 16.76 -17.01
CA GLN A 31 20.75 17.78 -17.35
C GLN A 31 20.56 18.40 -18.75
N GLU A 32 19.47 18.12 -19.46
CA GLU A 32 19.22 18.46 -20.87
C GLU A 32 20.51 18.32 -21.66
N ILE A 33 20.81 17.13 -22.17
CA ILE A 33 21.92 16.92 -23.10
C ILE A 33 21.68 17.80 -24.34
N ARG A 34 22.05 19.08 -24.23
CA ARG A 34 21.86 20.12 -25.24
C ARG A 34 22.96 19.91 -26.27
N VAL A 35 22.62 19.11 -27.27
CA VAL A 35 23.20 19.06 -28.62
C VAL A 35 24.65 18.56 -28.74
N VAL A 36 25.52 18.68 -27.74
CA VAL A 36 26.88 18.13 -27.76
C VAL A 36 27.25 17.49 -26.44
N ILE A 37 27.42 16.16 -26.44
CA ILE A 37 28.02 15.45 -25.31
C ILE A 37 29.52 15.76 -25.30
N GLY A 38 29.91 16.66 -24.41
CA GLY A 38 31.32 16.88 -24.11
C GLY A 38 31.99 15.62 -23.53
N PRO A 39 33.34 15.53 -23.59
CA PRO A 39 34.09 14.36 -23.15
C PRO A 39 33.82 13.98 -21.69
N PHE A 40 33.54 14.97 -20.84
CA PHE A 40 33.19 14.75 -19.44
C PHE A 40 31.86 13.99 -19.26
N ILE A 41 30.80 14.41 -19.96
CA ILE A 41 29.49 13.75 -19.89
C ILE A 41 29.56 12.35 -20.49
N LEU A 42 30.31 12.18 -21.59
CA LEU A 42 30.54 10.85 -22.17
C LEU A 42 31.21 9.91 -21.17
N GLN A 43 32.23 10.36 -20.44
CA GLN A 43 32.89 9.55 -19.41
C GLN A 43 31.95 9.20 -18.25
N ARG A 44 31.07 10.13 -17.84
CA ARG A 44 30.05 9.84 -16.82
C ARG A 44 29.06 8.78 -17.30
N ILE A 45 28.55 8.88 -18.53
CA ILE A 45 27.66 7.88 -19.12
C ILE A 45 28.35 6.52 -19.15
N LYS A 46 29.61 6.45 -19.62
CA LYS A 46 30.38 5.20 -19.64
C LYS A 46 30.55 4.60 -18.24
N GLY A 47 30.85 5.43 -17.23
CA GLY A 47 30.93 4.98 -15.85
C GLY A 47 29.62 4.39 -15.33
N VAL A 48 28.50 5.02 -15.66
CA VAL A 48 27.15 4.54 -15.31
C VAL A 48 26.83 3.21 -16.02
N ILE A 49 27.19 3.05 -17.30
CA ILE A 49 27.06 1.79 -18.05
C ILE A 49 27.84 0.66 -17.38
N ARG A 50 29.11 0.89 -17.02
CA ARG A 50 29.93 -0.13 -16.33
C ARG A 50 29.30 -0.58 -15.02
N SER A 51 28.84 0.39 -14.22
CA SER A 51 28.18 0.09 -12.95
C SER A 51 26.88 -0.71 -13.15
N TYR A 52 26.11 -0.38 -14.19
CA TYR A 52 24.94 -1.15 -14.57
C TYR A 52 25.28 -2.57 -15.02
N GLU A 53 26.28 -2.76 -15.88
CA GLU A 53 26.66 -4.08 -16.36
C GLU A 53 27.17 -4.98 -15.22
N GLU A 54 27.90 -4.41 -14.25
CA GLU A 54 28.28 -5.11 -13.04
C GLU A 54 27.05 -5.53 -12.21
N ALA A 55 26.10 -4.61 -12.00
CA ALA A 55 24.85 -4.90 -11.30
C ALA A 55 24.01 -5.95 -12.03
N ARG A 56 23.91 -5.87 -13.36
CA ARG A 56 23.20 -6.79 -14.24
C ARG A 56 23.77 -8.20 -14.15
N ALA A 57 25.10 -8.33 -14.20
CA ALA A 57 25.77 -9.62 -14.05
C ALA A 57 25.51 -10.25 -12.67
N ARG A 58 25.47 -9.43 -11.60
CA ARG A 58 25.09 -9.89 -10.25
C ARG A 58 23.61 -10.27 -10.17
N PHE A 59 22.73 -9.51 -10.81
CA PHE A 59 21.30 -9.79 -10.90
C PHE A 59 21.05 -11.14 -11.57
N ALA A 60 21.70 -11.42 -12.71
CA ALA A 60 21.57 -12.70 -13.41
C ALA A 60 22.01 -13.91 -12.57
N ARG A 61 22.94 -13.74 -11.62
CA ARG A 61 23.33 -14.80 -10.67
C ARG A 61 22.31 -15.02 -9.55
N LEU A 62 21.49 -14.02 -9.25
CA LEU A 62 20.40 -14.08 -8.26
C LEU A 62 19.06 -14.47 -8.89
N ALA A 63 18.96 -14.43 -10.22
CA ALA A 63 17.75 -14.68 -10.97
C ALA A 63 17.25 -16.12 -10.72
N VAL A 64 16.07 -16.22 -10.12
CA VAL A 64 15.21 -17.41 -10.17
C VAL A 64 14.52 -17.44 -11.54
N PRO A 65 13.94 -18.58 -11.98
CA PRO A 65 13.32 -18.70 -13.31
C PRO A 65 12.29 -17.61 -13.66
N GLU A 66 11.67 -17.01 -12.65
CA GLU A 66 10.65 -15.97 -12.76
C GLU A 66 11.23 -14.54 -12.84
N ALA A 67 12.55 -14.37 -12.74
CA ALA A 67 13.20 -13.06 -12.76
C ALA A 67 13.17 -12.42 -14.16
N PRO A 68 12.99 -11.09 -14.25
CA PRO A 68 13.06 -10.39 -15.53
C PRO A 68 14.46 -10.48 -16.14
N THR A 69 14.53 -10.67 -17.46
CA THR A 69 15.81 -10.64 -18.17
C THR A 69 16.21 -9.20 -18.46
N LEU A 70 17.25 -8.72 -17.77
CA LEU A 70 17.79 -7.38 -17.98
C LEU A 70 18.69 -7.34 -19.23
N ALA A 71 18.49 -6.31 -20.06
CA ALA A 71 19.24 -6.16 -21.30
C ALA A 71 20.72 -5.82 -21.09
N TYR A 72 21.57 -6.41 -21.93
CA TYR A 72 22.97 -5.96 -22.07
C TYR A 72 23.04 -4.59 -22.75
N ILE A 73 23.90 -3.72 -22.24
CA ILE A 73 24.14 -2.38 -22.74
C ILE A 73 25.64 -2.19 -23.00
N GLU A 74 25.98 -1.98 -24.26
CA GLU A 74 27.37 -1.88 -24.70
C GLU A 74 27.92 -0.46 -24.51
N GLU A 75 29.07 -0.33 -23.82
CA GLU A 75 29.71 0.98 -23.58
C GLU A 75 30.07 1.72 -24.88
N ALA A 76 30.39 0.98 -25.95
CA ALA A 76 30.70 1.55 -27.25
C ALA A 76 29.53 2.33 -27.88
N GLU A 77 28.28 2.07 -27.47
CA GLU A 77 27.10 2.78 -27.95
C GLU A 77 26.89 4.15 -27.26
N ALA A 78 27.58 4.42 -26.15
CA ALA A 78 27.41 5.63 -25.35
C ALA A 78 27.61 6.94 -26.15
N GLY A 79 28.49 6.92 -27.16
CA GLY A 79 28.74 8.07 -28.02
C GLY A 79 27.76 8.21 -29.19
N LYS A 80 27.03 7.15 -29.55
CA LYS A 80 26.16 7.10 -30.73
C LYS A 80 24.73 7.51 -30.40
N PHE A 81 24.15 6.92 -29.35
CA PHE A 81 22.76 7.12 -28.95
C PHE A 81 22.60 7.28 -27.42
N PRO A 82 23.26 8.30 -26.84
CA PRO A 82 23.36 8.47 -25.39
C PRO A 82 22.02 8.57 -24.67
N ILE A 83 21.07 9.35 -25.21
CA ILE A 83 19.75 9.56 -24.59
C ILE A 83 18.97 8.24 -24.57
N ARG A 84 18.84 7.59 -25.73
CA ARG A 84 18.16 6.30 -25.87
C ARG A 84 18.75 5.24 -24.95
N LEU A 85 20.08 5.23 -24.81
CA LEU A 85 20.78 4.31 -23.93
C LEU A 85 20.45 4.59 -22.46
N LEU A 86 20.48 5.85 -22.03
CA LEU A 86 20.09 6.25 -20.67
C LEU A 86 18.61 5.94 -20.38
N GLU A 87 17.70 6.18 -21.32
CA GLU A 87 16.27 5.82 -21.17
C GLU A 87 16.09 4.31 -21.02
N ARG A 88 16.82 3.52 -21.81
CA ARG A 88 16.83 2.06 -21.67
C ARG A 88 17.35 1.66 -20.28
N MET A 89 18.50 2.18 -19.86
CA MET A 89 19.05 1.90 -18.53
C MET A 89 18.08 2.24 -17.41
N LYS A 90 17.37 3.37 -17.54
CA LYS A 90 16.34 3.78 -16.59
C LYS A 90 15.27 2.71 -16.44
N HIS A 91 14.74 2.23 -17.56
CA HIS A 91 13.73 1.17 -17.58
C HIS A 91 14.24 -0.15 -17.00
N GLU A 92 15.43 -0.60 -17.39
CA GLU A 92 16.03 -1.84 -16.87
C GLU A 92 16.29 -1.75 -15.36
N CYS A 93 16.71 -0.58 -14.85
CA CYS A 93 16.85 -0.36 -13.42
C CYS A 93 15.50 -0.40 -12.69
N GLU A 94 14.43 0.18 -13.25
CA GLU A 94 13.08 0.11 -12.66
C GLU A 94 12.59 -1.34 -12.53
N MET A 95 12.76 -2.15 -13.58
CA MET A 95 12.43 -3.58 -13.54
C MET A 95 13.23 -4.31 -12.45
N ALA A 96 14.55 -4.10 -12.41
CA ALA A 96 15.42 -4.74 -11.43
C ALA A 96 15.06 -4.34 -10.00
N ILE A 97 14.81 -3.05 -9.75
CA ILE A 97 14.38 -2.51 -8.46
C ILE A 97 13.08 -3.19 -8.02
N THR A 98 12.06 -3.18 -8.88
CA THR A 98 10.75 -3.75 -8.57
C THR A 98 10.85 -5.23 -8.17
N PHE A 99 11.63 -6.01 -8.92
CA PHE A 99 11.84 -7.42 -8.64
C PHE A 99 12.66 -7.66 -7.35
N LEU A 100 13.74 -6.92 -7.13
CA LEU A 100 14.54 -7.09 -5.91
C LEU A 100 13.78 -6.65 -4.67
N GLU A 101 12.91 -5.64 -4.79
CA GLU A 101 11.96 -5.26 -3.76
C GLU A 101 11.00 -6.42 -3.49
N SER A 102 10.37 -7.04 -4.51
CA SER A 102 9.47 -8.18 -4.27
C SER A 102 10.16 -9.35 -3.56
N LEU A 103 11.45 -9.60 -3.83
CA LEU A 103 12.23 -10.65 -3.15
C LEU A 103 12.61 -10.33 -1.69
N LEU A 104 12.81 -9.05 -1.35
CA LEU A 104 13.13 -8.65 0.04
C LEU A 104 11.91 -8.61 0.95
N TYR A 105 10.74 -8.54 0.32
CA TYR A 105 9.53 -8.08 0.93
C TYR A 105 8.40 -9.09 0.72
N GLU A 106 8.70 -10.39 0.82
CA GLU A 106 7.68 -11.44 1.00
C GLU A 106 6.84 -11.13 2.24
N LEU A 107 5.51 -11.14 2.07
CA LEU A 107 4.57 -11.07 3.19
C LEU A 107 4.81 -12.26 4.10
N THR A 108 4.72 -12.06 5.41
CA THR A 108 4.76 -13.21 6.33
C THR A 108 3.53 -14.10 6.06
N PRO A 109 3.60 -15.41 6.36
CA PRO A 109 2.42 -16.28 6.26
C PRO A 109 1.20 -15.71 6.99
N ASP A 110 1.40 -15.13 8.17
CA ASP A 110 0.33 -14.47 8.95
C ASP A 110 -0.28 -13.27 8.22
N GLU A 111 0.54 -12.45 7.56
CA GLU A 111 0.05 -11.34 6.73
C GLU A 111 -0.78 -11.87 5.55
N VAL A 112 -0.29 -12.90 4.85
CA VAL A 112 -1.00 -13.52 3.72
C VAL A 112 -2.34 -14.08 4.15
N ASP A 113 -2.37 -14.85 5.24
CA ASP A 113 -3.59 -15.44 5.79
C ASP A 113 -4.60 -14.35 6.19
N LYS A 114 -4.10 -13.27 6.81
CA LYS A 114 -4.95 -12.15 7.20
C LYS A 114 -5.55 -11.42 6.00
N LEU A 115 -4.76 -11.13 4.96
CA LEU A 115 -5.24 -10.47 3.75
C LEU A 115 -6.25 -11.33 3.00
N ASN A 116 -6.02 -12.65 2.93
CA ASN A 116 -6.98 -13.59 2.33
C ASN A 116 -8.30 -13.65 3.10
N SER A 117 -8.24 -13.64 4.44
CA SER A 117 -9.44 -13.55 5.28
C SER A 117 -10.24 -12.27 4.99
N LEU A 118 -9.58 -11.12 4.90
CA LEU A 118 -10.22 -9.83 4.61
C LEU A 118 -10.79 -9.78 3.18
N ARG A 119 -10.12 -10.38 2.19
CA ARG A 119 -10.67 -10.51 0.82
C ARG A 119 -11.97 -11.30 0.79
N ASN A 120 -12.03 -12.41 1.53
CA ASN A 120 -13.26 -13.20 1.61
C ASN A 120 -14.40 -12.38 2.22
N GLU A 121 -14.10 -11.54 3.20
CA GLU A 121 -15.05 -10.63 3.85
C GLU A 121 -15.51 -9.49 2.92
N LEU A 122 -14.64 -8.98 2.04
CA LEU A 122 -14.92 -7.85 1.14
C LEU A 122 -16.14 -8.08 0.26
N ASN A 123 -16.34 -9.31 -0.21
CA ASN A 123 -17.50 -9.70 -1.02
C ASN A 123 -18.83 -9.40 -0.30
N SER A 124 -18.87 -9.54 1.03
CA SER A 124 -20.07 -9.28 1.84
C SER A 124 -20.36 -7.78 2.02
N ILE A 125 -19.36 -6.92 1.79
CA ILE A 125 -19.43 -5.46 1.93
C ILE A 125 -19.85 -4.80 0.61
N LYS A 126 -19.65 -5.47 -0.54
CA LYS A 126 -20.03 -4.91 -1.86
C LYS A 126 -21.50 -4.48 -1.93
N ALA A 127 -22.39 -5.24 -1.30
CA ALA A 127 -23.83 -4.93 -1.25
C ALA A 127 -24.19 -3.80 -0.27
N LEU A 128 -23.29 -3.46 0.67
CA LEU A 128 -23.52 -2.41 1.66
C LEU A 128 -23.33 -1.01 1.06
N ASP A 129 -22.18 -0.78 0.43
CA ASP A 129 -21.78 0.53 -0.10
C ASP A 129 -20.61 0.34 -1.10
N PRO A 130 -20.80 0.66 -2.40
CA PRO A 130 -19.75 0.54 -3.41
C PRO A 130 -18.52 1.41 -3.12
N GLY A 131 -18.72 2.55 -2.45
CA GLY A 131 -17.65 3.46 -2.06
C GLY A 131 -16.76 2.84 -0.98
N ILE A 132 -17.35 2.22 0.04
CA ILE A 132 -16.59 1.47 1.06
C ILE A 132 -15.83 0.32 0.40
N HIS A 133 -16.49 -0.48 -0.45
CA HIS A 133 -15.86 -1.60 -1.14
C HIS A 133 -14.61 -1.17 -1.92
N LEU A 134 -14.73 -0.13 -2.74
CA LEU A 134 -13.61 0.38 -3.54
C LEU A 134 -12.41 0.81 -2.67
N HIS A 135 -12.66 1.47 -1.54
CA HIS A 135 -11.58 1.91 -0.65
C HIS A 135 -10.89 0.72 0.04
N LEU A 136 -11.65 -0.29 0.47
CA LEU A 136 -11.10 -1.50 1.10
C LEU A 136 -10.34 -2.37 0.10
N GLU A 137 -10.85 -2.52 -1.13
CA GLU A 137 -10.19 -3.23 -2.23
C GLU A 137 -8.84 -2.57 -2.56
N ASN A 138 -8.84 -1.25 -2.73
CA ASN A 138 -7.60 -0.51 -2.95
C ASN A 138 -6.65 -0.64 -1.74
N ALA A 139 -7.15 -0.57 -0.51
CA ALA A 139 -6.29 -0.70 0.67
C ALA A 139 -5.63 -2.09 0.77
N LEU A 140 -6.31 -3.16 0.38
CA LEU A 140 -5.73 -4.50 0.28
C LEU A 140 -4.59 -4.54 -0.76
N MET A 141 -4.84 -4.01 -1.96
CA MET A 141 -3.82 -3.93 -3.02
C MET A 141 -2.61 -3.09 -2.58
N GLU A 142 -2.85 -1.94 -1.97
CA GLU A 142 -1.80 -1.06 -1.46
C GLU A 142 -0.98 -1.71 -0.34
N TYR A 143 -1.58 -2.59 0.49
CA TYR A 143 -0.86 -3.32 1.52
C TYR A 143 0.12 -4.33 0.91
N GLU A 144 -0.30 -5.05 -0.12
CA GLU A 144 0.57 -5.97 -0.86
C GLU A 144 1.72 -5.25 -1.55
N ASN A 145 1.47 -4.02 -2.01
CA ASN A 145 2.49 -3.11 -2.53
C ASN A 145 3.27 -2.37 -1.42
N ARG A 146 2.99 -2.66 -0.15
CA ARG A 146 3.63 -2.06 1.05
C ARG A 146 3.54 -0.54 1.13
N HIS A 147 2.52 0.04 0.51
CA HIS A 147 2.19 1.45 0.64
C HIS A 147 1.38 1.68 1.93
N TYR A 148 1.99 1.41 3.09
CA TYR A 148 1.31 1.39 4.39
C TYR A 148 0.62 2.71 4.75
N LEU A 149 1.20 3.84 4.32
CA LEU A 149 0.56 5.14 4.46
C LEU A 149 -0.75 5.19 3.64
N SER A 150 -0.72 4.78 2.37
CA SER A 150 -1.91 4.68 1.53
C SER A 150 -2.96 3.77 2.15
N VAL A 151 -2.57 2.58 2.64
CA VAL A 151 -3.48 1.65 3.35
C VAL A 151 -4.16 2.34 4.52
N THR A 152 -3.37 3.04 5.35
CA THR A 152 -3.85 3.67 6.58
C THR A 152 -4.79 4.83 6.28
N ILE A 153 -4.49 5.62 5.24
CA ILE A 153 -5.36 6.69 4.74
C ILE A 153 -6.68 6.09 4.25
N LEU A 154 -6.64 5.14 3.31
CA LEU A 154 -7.84 4.51 2.74
C LEU A 154 -8.73 3.88 3.82
N SER A 155 -8.12 3.13 4.74
CA SER A 155 -8.80 2.48 5.88
C SER A 155 -9.39 3.50 6.85
N GLY A 156 -8.65 4.57 7.18
CA GLY A 156 -9.13 5.65 8.02
C GLY A 156 -10.31 6.40 7.42
N LYS A 157 -10.34 6.57 6.09
CA LYS A 157 -11.47 7.17 5.34
C LYS A 157 -12.75 6.36 5.53
N VAL A 158 -12.66 5.03 5.43
CA VAL A 158 -13.78 4.11 5.67
C VAL A 158 -14.28 4.24 7.11
N ILE A 159 -13.37 4.21 8.10
CA ILE A 159 -13.72 4.33 9.52
C ILE A 159 -14.46 5.65 9.79
N VAL A 160 -13.92 6.77 9.32
CA VAL A 160 -14.54 8.10 9.49
C VAL A 160 -15.89 8.16 8.81
N TYR A 161 -16.01 7.67 7.57
CA TYR A 161 -17.27 7.64 6.85
C TYR A 161 -18.35 6.85 7.61
N VAL A 162 -18.03 5.63 8.06
CA VAL A 162 -18.92 4.79 8.87
C VAL A 162 -19.38 5.54 10.12
N LEU A 163 -18.45 6.16 10.84
CA LEU A 163 -18.76 6.92 12.04
C LEU A 163 -19.73 8.06 11.75
N GLU A 164 -19.63 8.75 10.62
CA GLU A 164 -20.57 9.82 10.25
C GLU A 164 -21.96 9.32 9.86
N GLN A 165 -22.15 8.02 9.61
CA GLN A 165 -23.47 7.44 9.38
C GLN A 165 -24.23 7.09 10.67
N ILE A 166 -23.54 7.04 11.82
CA ILE A 166 -24.14 6.65 13.09
C ILE A 166 -24.70 7.88 13.80
N ARG A 167 -25.93 7.79 14.31
CA ARG A 167 -26.59 8.90 15.02
C ARG A 167 -25.80 9.27 16.29
N GLY A 168 -25.55 10.56 16.46
CA GLY A 168 -24.83 11.14 17.60
C GLY A 168 -23.85 12.22 17.13
N LYS A 169 -23.65 13.26 17.94
CA LYS A 169 -22.71 14.37 17.63
C LYS A 169 -21.29 14.06 18.06
N SER A 170 -21.12 13.42 19.21
CA SER A 170 -19.82 12.98 19.72
C SER A 170 -19.59 11.49 19.49
N TYR A 171 -18.34 11.05 19.58
CA TYR A 171 -18.01 9.63 19.50
C TYR A 171 -18.62 8.83 20.65
N GLU A 172 -18.76 9.44 21.82
CA GLU A 172 -19.41 8.88 22.99
C GLU A 172 -20.93 8.72 22.79
N GLU A 173 -21.58 9.68 22.13
CA GLU A 173 -22.99 9.55 21.75
C GLU A 173 -23.20 8.45 20.71
N LYS A 174 -22.34 8.39 19.68
CA LYS A 174 -22.36 7.33 18.66
C LYS A 174 -22.13 5.95 19.28
N LEU A 175 -21.24 5.85 20.27
CA LEU A 175 -21.02 4.63 21.04
C LEU A 175 -22.25 4.18 21.81
N LYS A 176 -22.94 5.11 22.50
CA LYS A 176 -24.19 4.82 23.23
C LYS A 176 -25.29 4.33 22.29
N GLU A 177 -25.41 4.91 21.11
CA GLU A 177 -26.36 4.49 20.07
C GLU A 177 -26.08 3.05 19.59
N LEU A 178 -24.81 2.69 19.36
CA LEU A 178 -24.46 1.32 18.97
C LEU A 178 -24.74 0.30 20.08
N LYS A 179 -24.52 0.68 21.34
CA LYS A 179 -24.82 -0.16 22.51
C LYS A 179 -26.31 -0.38 22.71
N SER A 180 -27.13 0.67 22.58
CA SER A 180 -28.59 0.54 22.76
C SER A 180 -29.21 -0.43 21.75
N ARG A 181 -28.54 -0.62 20.60
CA ARG A 181 -28.92 -1.57 19.54
C ARG A 181 -28.20 -2.91 19.60
N ASN A 182 -27.39 -3.16 20.63
CA ASN A 182 -26.62 -4.39 20.83
C ASN A 182 -25.67 -4.74 19.65
N ILE A 183 -25.13 -3.72 18.98
CA ILE A 183 -24.24 -3.88 17.81
C ILE A 183 -22.77 -3.99 18.25
N LEU A 184 -22.38 -3.23 19.27
CA LEU A 184 -21.02 -3.21 19.79
C LEU A 184 -20.97 -3.83 21.20
N PRO A 185 -20.23 -4.93 21.39
CA PRO A 185 -19.95 -5.48 22.72
C PRO A 185 -19.12 -4.54 23.59
N GLU A 186 -19.31 -4.57 24.92
CA GLU A 186 -18.63 -3.66 25.85
C GLU A 186 -17.10 -3.77 25.82
N TYR A 187 -16.56 -4.97 25.59
CA TYR A 187 -15.10 -5.16 25.56
C TYR A 187 -14.39 -4.46 24.38
N LEU A 188 -15.14 -3.97 23.37
CA LEU A 188 -14.59 -3.27 22.20
C LEU A 188 -14.75 -1.74 22.26
N GLU A 189 -15.24 -1.18 23.36
CA GLU A 189 -15.48 0.27 23.47
C GLU A 189 -14.21 1.11 23.38
N VAL A 190 -13.17 0.68 24.09
CA VAL A 190 -11.87 1.36 24.11
C VAL A 190 -11.25 1.30 22.72
N ASP A 191 -11.38 0.15 22.05
CA ASP A 191 -10.92 -0.05 20.68
C ASP A 191 -11.65 0.82 19.67
N PHE A 192 -12.96 1.01 19.83
CA PHE A 192 -13.77 1.88 18.97
C PHE A 192 -13.31 3.35 19.06
N LEU A 193 -13.18 3.88 20.28
CA LEU A 193 -12.75 5.26 20.50
C LEU A 193 -11.32 5.49 20.03
N ASN A 194 -10.43 4.51 20.24
CA ASN A 194 -9.04 4.58 19.78
C ASN A 194 -8.95 4.53 18.25
N ALA A 195 -9.73 3.68 17.58
CA ALA A 195 -9.77 3.62 16.12
C ALA A 195 -10.27 4.95 15.52
N ALA A 196 -11.33 5.54 16.09
CA ALA A 196 -11.88 6.82 15.68
C ALA A 196 -10.88 7.98 15.82
N LYS A 197 -10.09 7.98 16.90
CA LYS A 197 -9.00 8.95 17.11
C LYS A 197 -7.84 8.71 16.14
N ARG A 198 -7.37 7.46 16.01
CA ARG A 198 -6.25 7.10 15.13
C ARG A 198 -6.55 7.43 13.67
N ALA A 199 -7.74 7.10 13.19
CA ALA A 199 -8.17 7.41 11.83
C ALA A 199 -8.02 8.90 11.52
N ARG A 200 -8.41 9.80 12.44
CA ARG A 200 -8.21 11.26 12.27
C ARG A 200 -6.75 11.68 12.36
N ASN A 201 -5.97 11.09 13.28
CA ASN A 201 -4.57 11.49 13.48
C ASN A 201 -3.70 11.31 12.23
N TYR A 202 -3.95 10.29 11.41
CA TYR A 202 -3.26 10.08 10.14
C TYR A 202 -3.61 11.12 9.07
N TYR A 203 -4.68 11.90 9.24
CA TYR A 203 -5.07 12.97 8.31
C TYR A 203 -4.56 14.36 8.69
N THR A 204 -4.40 14.70 9.98
CA THR A 204 -4.40 16.12 10.37
C THR A 204 -3.38 16.58 11.41
N HIS A 205 -2.64 15.72 12.12
CA HIS A 205 -1.96 16.19 13.35
C HIS A 205 -0.46 15.93 13.49
N ASN A 206 0.15 15.00 12.74
CA ASN A 206 1.59 14.77 12.87
C ASN A 206 2.19 14.26 11.56
N ILE A 207 2.95 15.13 10.88
CA ILE A 207 3.60 14.84 9.59
C ILE A 207 4.68 13.76 9.70
N ASP A 208 5.21 13.54 10.89
CA ASP A 208 6.23 12.53 11.16
C ASP A 208 5.61 11.14 11.40
N THR A 209 4.28 11.01 11.39
CA THR A 209 3.60 9.72 11.59
C THR A 209 3.64 8.91 10.30
N SER A 210 4.57 7.95 10.22
CA SER A 210 4.60 6.94 9.16
C SER A 210 4.22 5.57 9.74
N PRO A 211 3.13 4.94 9.28
CA PRO A 211 2.71 3.65 9.80
C PRO A 211 3.68 2.52 9.40
N ALA A 212 3.93 1.59 10.32
CA ALA A 212 4.58 0.33 10.00
C ALA A 212 3.57 -0.67 9.39
N ALA A 213 4.07 -1.80 8.90
CA ALA A 213 3.25 -2.88 8.33
C ALA A 213 2.13 -3.31 9.30
N SER A 214 2.50 -3.57 10.56
CA SER A 214 1.55 -3.96 11.62
C SER A 214 0.47 -2.90 11.86
N ASP A 215 0.83 -1.62 11.82
CA ASP A 215 -0.12 -0.52 12.04
C ASP A 215 -1.11 -0.42 10.88
N ALA A 216 -0.62 -0.56 9.65
CA ALA A 216 -1.45 -0.55 8.46
C ALA A 216 -2.39 -1.75 8.41
N LEU A 217 -1.91 -2.94 8.80
CA LEU A 217 -2.72 -4.16 8.82
C LEU A 217 -3.81 -4.11 9.90
N ASP A 218 -3.48 -3.60 11.09
CA ASP A 218 -4.45 -3.34 12.16
C ASP A 218 -5.51 -2.34 11.70
N MET A 219 -5.10 -1.23 11.08
CA MET A 219 -6.04 -0.22 10.58
C MET A 219 -6.94 -0.78 9.48
N LEU A 220 -6.38 -1.58 8.57
CA LEU A 220 -7.13 -2.26 7.52
C LEU A 220 -8.16 -3.21 8.13
N ALA A 221 -7.74 -4.09 9.04
CA ALA A 221 -8.66 -5.01 9.72
C ALA A 221 -9.79 -4.28 10.47
N ARG A 222 -9.47 -3.17 11.16
CA ARG A 222 -10.47 -2.34 11.85
C ARG A 222 -11.46 -1.71 10.87
N SER A 223 -11.02 -1.27 9.69
CA SER A 223 -11.94 -0.68 8.71
C SER A 223 -13.01 -1.67 8.23
N PHE A 224 -12.67 -2.97 8.10
CA PHE A 224 -13.64 -4.04 7.84
C PHE A 224 -14.63 -4.22 9.00
N GLN A 225 -14.14 -4.21 10.25
CA GLN A 225 -15.01 -4.27 11.44
C GLN A 225 -16.02 -3.12 11.47
N PHE A 226 -15.59 -1.91 11.13
CA PHE A 226 -16.46 -0.74 11.03
C PHE A 226 -17.46 -0.85 9.88
N ALA A 227 -17.05 -1.34 8.70
CA ALA A 227 -17.98 -1.59 7.60
C ALA A 227 -19.09 -2.58 8.00
N ASN A 228 -18.75 -3.68 8.68
CA ASN A 228 -19.75 -4.62 9.20
C ASN A 228 -20.64 -4.01 10.28
N MET A 229 -20.10 -3.13 11.11
CA MET A 229 -20.87 -2.39 12.11
C MET A 229 -21.92 -1.51 11.45
N LEU A 230 -21.56 -0.81 10.36
CA LEU A 230 -22.51 -0.02 9.58
C LEU A 230 -23.62 -0.89 8.98
N LYS A 231 -23.26 -2.07 8.47
CA LYS A 231 -24.25 -3.03 7.95
C LYS A 231 -25.29 -3.39 9.00
N LYS A 232 -24.85 -3.84 10.18
CA LYS A 232 -25.73 -4.17 11.31
C LYS A 232 -26.56 -2.96 11.77
N TYR A 233 -25.96 -1.77 11.76
CA TYR A 233 -26.66 -0.54 12.13
C TYR A 233 -27.81 -0.22 11.20
N ARG A 234 -27.57 -0.25 9.88
CA ARG A 234 -28.62 -0.03 8.87
C ARG A 234 -29.74 -1.07 8.97
N GLU A 235 -29.39 -2.35 9.10
CA GLU A 235 -30.36 -3.44 9.31
C GLU A 235 -31.22 -3.21 10.56
N SER A 236 -30.63 -2.72 11.66
CA SER A 236 -31.38 -2.41 12.88
C SER A 236 -32.36 -1.24 12.73
N ILE A 237 -32.04 -0.24 11.92
CA ILE A 237 -32.91 0.91 11.67
C ILE A 237 -34.12 0.48 10.84
N GLU A 238 -33.90 -0.32 9.79
CA GLU A 238 -34.98 -0.83 8.95
C GLU A 238 -35.98 -1.69 9.74
N PHE A 239 -35.48 -2.46 10.72
CA PHE A 239 -36.33 -3.26 11.60
C PHE A 239 -37.21 -2.37 12.50
N SER A 240 -36.61 -1.35 13.16
CA SER A 240 -37.35 -0.42 14.01
C SER A 240 -38.46 0.32 13.25
N GLN A 241 -38.20 0.76 12.01
CA GLN A 241 -39.20 1.47 11.19
C GLN A 241 -40.35 0.55 10.71
N LYS A 242 -40.08 -0.74 10.48
CA LYS A 242 -41.12 -1.71 10.10
C LYS A 242 -42.04 -2.06 11.26
N ASP A 243 -41.51 -2.12 12.49
CA ASP A 243 -42.32 -2.38 13.69
C ASP A 243 -43.21 -1.19 14.06
N GLU A 244 -42.69 0.05 13.97
CA GLU A 244 -43.50 1.26 14.19
C GLU A 244 -44.66 1.37 13.18
N ASN A 245 -44.43 1.08 11.90
CA ASN A 245 -45.48 1.09 10.88
C ASN A 245 -46.52 -0.04 11.05
N ARG A 246 -46.15 -1.17 11.66
CA ARG A 246 -47.09 -2.26 11.98
C ARG A 246 -47.93 -1.98 13.24
N GLY A 247 -47.38 -1.24 14.20
CA GLY A 247 -48.12 -0.76 15.38
C GLY A 247 -49.25 0.20 14.99
N ASN A 248 -48.93 1.18 14.15
CA ASN A 248 -49.90 2.20 13.70
C ASN A 248 -51.02 1.63 12.80
N HIS A 249 -50.83 0.48 12.15
CA HIS A 249 -51.87 -0.19 11.36
C HIS A 249 -52.79 -1.11 12.19
N ARG A 250 -52.47 -1.36 13.47
CA ARG A 250 -53.34 -2.14 14.37
C ARG A 250 -54.24 -1.26 15.25
N GLU A 251 -54.02 0.06 15.25
CA GLU A 251 -54.79 1.04 16.03
C GLU A 251 -55.82 1.82 15.19
N ASN A 252 -56.04 1.44 13.92
CA ASN A 252 -57.11 1.97 13.06
C ASN A 252 -58.15 0.91 12.72
#